data_AF-A0A351QXG0-F1
#
_entry.id   AF-A0A351QXG0-F1
#
_cell.length_a   1.000
_cell.length_b   1.000
_cell.length_c   1.000
_cell.angle_alpha   90.00
_cell.angle_beta   90.00
_cell.angle_gamma   90.00
#
_symmetry.space_group_name_H-M   'P 1'
#
loop_
_entity.id
_entity.type
_entity.pdbx_description
1 polymer ?
#
loop_
_entity_poly.entity_id
_entity_poly.type
_entity_poly.pdbx_seq_one_letter_code
_entity_poly.pdbx_strand_id
1 'polypeptide(L)'
;MNKFSENPREVILEGAKEIALEQGISAINIRAVASRCKISVGTVYNSFSTKSELVLAVVEDFWREAFNDFHTCLMGEKNIFEKIELLYNNIFVYLDKFQENWIDQLSLLSSSEKSLGRKREHEFFEKVCKSIVILLDSQDIISDKTWTDNLTKEKMAKFIFSNMLAMLKAREEDITFFIEALKRIIYFK
;
A
#
# COMPACT_ATOMS: atom_id res chain seq x y z
N MET A 1 13.81 4.44 34.32
CA MET A 1 12.67 3.51 34.29
C MET A 1 12.72 2.74 32.99
N ASN A 2 12.63 1.40 33.08
CA ASN A 2 13.00 0.42 32.06
C ASN A 2 12.25 0.55 30.72
N LYS A 3 13.00 0.54 29.61
CA LYS A 3 12.49 0.35 28.24
C LYS A 3 13.08 -0.90 27.55
N PHE A 4 13.52 -1.89 28.33
CA PHE A 4 14.03 -3.17 27.81
C PHE A 4 12.89 -4.17 27.54
N SER A 5 11.94 -3.79 26.69
CA SER A 5 10.99 -4.72 26.06
C SER A 5 10.61 -4.29 24.64
N GLU A 6 11.40 -3.45 23.99
CA GLU A 6 11.21 -3.12 22.58
C GLU A 6 11.95 -4.16 21.72
N ASN A 7 11.22 -4.84 20.84
CA ASN A 7 11.77 -5.79 19.88
C ASN A 7 12.79 -5.04 18.99
N PRO A 8 14.09 -5.39 18.98
CA PRO A 8 15.09 -4.66 18.22
C PRO A 8 14.74 -4.51 16.74
N ARG A 9 14.07 -5.52 16.16
CA ARG A 9 13.62 -5.49 14.77
C ARG A 9 12.59 -4.38 14.52
N GLU A 10 11.67 -4.16 15.46
CA GLU A 10 10.64 -3.11 15.37
C GLU A 10 11.27 -1.71 15.54
N VAL A 11 12.18 -1.54 16.49
CA VAL A 11 12.90 -0.26 16.69
C VAL A 11 13.69 0.13 15.44
N ILE A 12 14.35 -0.84 14.81
CA ILE A 12 15.10 -0.63 13.57
C ILE A 12 14.17 -0.29 12.42
N LEU A 13 13.04 -0.99 12.31
CA LEU A 13 12.04 -0.75 11.26
C LEU A 13 11.45 0.67 11.38
N GLU A 14 11.09 1.08 12.59
CA GLU A 14 10.53 2.41 12.84
C GLU A 14 11.54 3.52 12.53
N GLY A 15 12.80 3.37 12.99
CA GLY A 15 13.84 4.34 12.65
C GLY A 15 14.14 4.41 11.15
N ALA A 16 13.99 3.30 10.42
CA ALA A 16 14.11 3.30 8.97
C ALA A 16 12.91 3.99 8.30
N LYS A 17 11.69 3.83 8.82
CA LYS A 17 10.48 4.53 8.34
C LYS A 17 10.60 6.04 8.54
N GLU A 18 11.08 6.50 9.68
CA GLU A 18 11.29 7.94 9.93
C GLU A 18 12.28 8.55 8.92
N ILE A 19 13.39 7.85 8.62
CA ILE A 19 14.33 8.29 7.57
C ILE A 19 13.61 8.36 6.22
N ALA A 20 12.78 7.37 5.92
CA ALA A 20 12.03 7.32 4.66
C ALA A 20 11.02 8.47 4.54
N LEU A 21 10.31 8.79 5.61
CA LEU A 21 9.38 9.91 5.72
C LEU A 21 10.07 11.26 5.52
N GLU A 22 11.22 11.46 6.18
CA GLU A 22 11.94 12.73 6.21
C GLU A 22 12.83 12.98 4.98
N GLN A 23 13.40 11.92 4.39
CA GLN A 23 14.51 12.02 3.44
C GLN A 23 14.31 11.13 2.20
N GLY A 24 13.21 10.39 2.13
CA GLY A 24 12.93 9.45 1.05
C GLY A 24 13.53 8.06 1.26
N ILE A 25 12.99 7.07 0.53
CA ILE A 25 13.35 5.65 0.66
C ILE A 25 14.80 5.38 0.28
N SER A 26 15.35 6.17 -0.65
CA SER A 26 16.72 6.03 -1.13
C SER A 26 17.76 6.35 -0.04
N ALA A 27 17.39 7.18 0.93
CA ALA A 27 18.24 7.56 2.06
C ALA A 27 18.44 6.41 3.07
N ILE A 28 17.58 5.38 3.05
CA ILE A 28 17.71 4.23 3.94
C ILE A 28 19.04 3.52 3.69
N ASN A 29 19.85 3.44 4.75
CA ASN A 29 21.06 2.64 4.80
C ASN A 29 21.37 2.22 6.24
N ILE A 30 22.11 1.12 6.38
CA ILE A 30 22.38 0.48 7.67
C ILE A 30 23.02 1.44 8.69
N ARG A 31 23.93 2.31 8.25
CA ARG A 31 24.63 3.26 9.15
C ARG A 31 23.70 4.38 9.61
N ALA A 32 22.90 4.94 8.69
CA ALA A 32 21.93 5.98 9.03
C ALA A 32 20.89 5.45 10.03
N VAL A 33 20.39 4.24 9.82
CA VAL A 33 19.42 3.59 10.72
C VAL A 33 20.04 3.29 12.09
N ALA A 34 21.26 2.73 12.14
CA ALA A 34 21.97 2.51 13.39
C ALA A 34 22.15 3.82 14.19
N SER A 35 22.54 4.90 13.50
CA SER A 35 22.69 6.23 14.10
C SER A 35 21.37 6.78 14.61
N ARG A 36 20.28 6.65 13.83
CA ARG A 36 18.93 7.08 14.21
C ARG A 36 18.45 6.39 15.48
N CYS A 37 18.57 5.06 15.51
CA CYS A 37 18.13 4.24 16.63
C CYS A 37 19.10 4.25 17.82
N LYS A 38 20.27 4.90 17.71
CA LYS A 38 21.34 4.91 18.72
C LYS A 38 21.81 3.51 19.14
N ILE A 39 21.97 2.63 18.15
CA ILE A 39 22.42 1.24 18.32
C ILE A 39 23.67 0.96 17.48
N SER A 40 24.29 -0.21 17.70
CA SER A 40 25.41 -0.63 16.87
C SER A 40 24.96 -1.07 15.47
N VAL A 41 25.83 -0.92 14.48
CA VAL A 41 25.62 -1.48 13.13
C VAL A 41 25.43 -3.01 13.19
N GLY A 42 26.14 -3.70 14.09
CA GLY A 42 25.97 -5.15 14.29
C GLY A 42 24.57 -5.52 14.75
N THR A 43 23.94 -4.69 15.59
CA THR A 43 22.55 -4.87 16.03
C THR A 43 21.57 -4.78 14.87
N VAL A 44 21.84 -3.88 13.90
CA VAL A 44 21.03 -3.79 12.68
C VAL A 44 21.17 -5.05 11.84
N TYR A 45 22.41 -5.53 11.61
CA TYR A 45 22.65 -6.75 10.84
C TYR A 45 22.04 -8.01 11.47
N ASN A 46 21.95 -8.06 12.80
CA ASN A 46 21.27 -9.16 13.51
C ASN A 46 19.75 -9.18 13.25
N SER A 47 19.15 -8.03 12.94
CA SER A 47 17.71 -7.93 12.66
C SER A 47 17.41 -8.00 11.16
N PHE A 48 18.25 -7.38 10.33
CA PHE A 48 18.11 -7.35 8.87
C PHE A 48 19.47 -7.63 8.23
N SER A 49 19.59 -8.75 7.54
CA SER A 49 20.86 -9.25 7.01
C SER A 49 21.42 -8.35 5.91
N THR A 50 20.56 -7.59 5.22
CA THR A 50 20.95 -6.69 4.13
C THR A 50 20.17 -5.38 4.16
N LYS A 51 20.70 -4.32 3.54
CA LYS A 51 19.95 -3.07 3.28
C LYS A 51 18.63 -3.37 2.57
N SER A 52 18.67 -4.24 1.56
CA SER A 52 17.50 -4.57 0.76
C SER A 52 16.39 -5.24 1.57
N GLU A 53 16.74 -6.12 2.52
CA GLU A 53 15.76 -6.70 3.45
C GLU A 53 15.08 -5.63 4.30
N LEU A 54 15.85 -4.67 4.82
CA LEU A 54 15.31 -3.55 5.61
C LEU A 54 14.40 -2.65 4.77
N VAL A 55 14.83 -2.27 3.57
CA VAL A 55 14.03 -1.44 2.66
C VAL A 55 12.71 -2.14 2.32
N LEU A 56 12.74 -3.45 2.04
CA LEU A 56 11.53 -4.22 1.77
C LEU A 56 10.59 -4.27 2.97
N ALA A 57 11.13 -4.45 4.17
CA ALA A 57 10.33 -4.40 5.38
C ALA A 57 9.65 -3.04 5.57
N VAL A 58 10.33 -1.93 5.28
CA VAL A 58 9.73 -0.58 5.29
C VAL A 58 8.60 -0.45 4.27
N VAL A 59 8.78 -0.97 3.05
CA VAL A 59 7.75 -0.94 2.00
C VAL A 59 6.53 -1.78 2.39
N GLU A 60 6.73 -2.96 2.97
CA GLU A 60 5.64 -3.80 3.49
C GLU A 60 4.89 -3.14 4.63
N ASP A 61 5.61 -2.52 5.56
CA ASP A 61 5.04 -1.79 6.68
C ASP A 61 4.18 -0.63 6.18
N PHE A 62 4.69 0.13 5.22
CA PHE A 62 3.98 1.19 4.54
C PHE A 62 2.65 0.71 3.94
N TRP A 63 2.68 -0.36 3.14
CA TRP A 63 1.48 -0.89 2.51
C TRP A 63 0.49 -1.45 3.54
N ARG A 64 1.00 -2.07 4.60
CA ARG A 64 0.16 -2.53 5.70
C ARG A 64 -0.54 -1.37 6.40
N GLU A 65 0.16 -0.27 6.66
CA GLU A 65 -0.40 0.92 7.32
C GLU A 65 -1.39 1.67 6.42
N ALA A 66 -1.04 1.90 5.15
CA ALA A 66 -1.92 2.54 4.17
C ALA A 66 -3.25 1.78 4.00
N PHE A 67 -3.23 0.45 4.21
CA PHE A 67 -4.39 -0.44 4.07
C PHE A 67 -4.86 -1.00 5.42
N ASN A 68 -4.37 -0.49 6.56
CA ASN A 68 -4.77 -1.02 7.86
C ASN A 68 -6.25 -0.75 8.12
N ASP A 69 -6.71 0.43 7.71
CA ASP A 69 -8.11 0.83 7.77
C ASP A 69 -8.93 0.28 6.60
N PHE A 70 -8.32 -0.47 5.66
CA PHE A 70 -9.01 -1.01 4.49
C PHE A 70 -10.21 -1.84 4.90
N HIS A 71 -10.02 -2.82 5.78
CA HIS A 71 -11.11 -3.66 6.27
C HIS A 71 -12.19 -2.84 6.97
N THR A 72 -11.81 -1.86 7.80
CA THR A 72 -12.74 -0.96 8.49
C THR A 72 -13.56 -0.14 7.49
N CYS A 73 -12.93 0.39 6.43
CA CYS A 73 -13.59 1.14 5.36
C CYS A 73 -14.56 0.27 4.55
N LEU A 74 -14.30 -1.03 4.47
CA LEU A 74 -15.18 -1.98 3.78
C LEU A 74 -16.39 -2.42 4.60
N MET A 75 -16.44 -2.10 5.89
CA MET A 75 -17.58 -2.38 6.76
C MET A 75 -18.70 -1.34 6.58
N GLY A 76 -19.91 -1.71 6.98
CA GLY A 76 -21.09 -0.84 6.96
C GLY A 76 -21.86 -0.84 5.63
N GLU A 77 -22.94 -0.05 5.60
CA GLU A 77 -23.99 -0.06 4.58
C GLU A 77 -23.68 0.76 3.32
N LYS A 78 -22.54 1.45 3.28
CA LYS A 78 -22.10 2.21 2.11
C LYS A 78 -22.00 1.31 0.88
N ASN A 79 -22.32 1.87 -0.28
CA ASN A 79 -22.18 1.14 -1.53
C ASN A 79 -20.70 1.02 -1.95
N ILE A 80 -20.42 0.14 -2.92
CA ILE A 80 -19.09 -0.10 -3.47
C ILE A 80 -18.33 1.19 -3.83
N PHE A 81 -18.97 2.17 -4.48
CA PHE A 81 -18.30 3.37 -4.96
C PHE A 81 -17.90 4.30 -3.81
N GLU A 82 -18.79 4.47 -2.83
CA GLU A 82 -18.49 5.23 -1.62
C GLU A 82 -17.34 4.58 -0.83
N LYS A 83 -17.27 3.25 -0.83
CA LYS A 83 -16.18 2.50 -0.18
C LYS A 83 -14.86 2.65 -0.94
N ILE A 84 -14.88 2.61 -2.27
CA ILE A 84 -13.69 2.88 -3.11
C ILE A 84 -13.20 4.31 -2.90
N GLU A 85 -14.12 5.29 -2.84
CA GLU A 85 -13.77 6.70 -2.62
C GLU A 85 -13.16 6.93 -1.23
N LEU A 86 -13.79 6.39 -0.18
CA LEU A 86 -13.25 6.46 1.19
C LEU A 86 -11.85 5.84 1.27
N LEU A 87 -11.69 4.67 0.66
CA LEU A 87 -10.42 3.97 0.61
C LEU A 87 -9.35 4.80 -0.10
N TYR A 88 -9.67 5.33 -1.28
CA TYR A 88 -8.75 6.16 -2.06
C TYR A 88 -8.29 7.37 -1.24
N ASN A 89 -9.24 8.10 -0.65
CA ASN A 89 -8.95 9.30 0.13
C ASN A 89 -8.09 9.00 1.35
N ASN A 90 -8.33 7.88 2.04
CA ASN A 90 -7.50 7.48 3.18
C ASN A 90 -6.06 7.20 2.76
N ILE A 91 -5.85 6.51 1.64
CA ILE A 91 -4.51 6.24 1.10
C ILE A 91 -3.85 7.54 0.63
N PHE A 92 -4.61 8.42 -0.04
CA PHE A 92 -4.12 9.72 -0.51
C PHE A 92 -3.63 10.60 0.65
N VAL A 93 -4.44 10.75 1.70
CA VAL A 93 -4.08 11.50 2.91
C VAL A 93 -2.90 10.85 3.64
N TYR A 94 -2.84 9.52 3.68
CA TYR A 94 -1.71 8.82 4.28
C TYR A 94 -0.39 9.06 3.51
N LEU A 95 -0.45 9.05 2.17
CA LEU A 95 0.69 9.33 1.30
C LEU A 95 1.20 10.77 1.42
N ASP A 96 0.33 11.72 1.74
CA ASP A 96 0.71 13.12 1.96
C ASP A 96 1.67 13.31 3.15
N LYS A 97 1.74 12.32 4.06
CA LYS A 97 2.70 12.32 5.19
C LYS A 97 4.14 12.07 4.76
N PHE A 98 4.37 11.54 3.56
CA PHE A 98 5.70 11.21 3.05
C PHE A 98 6.24 12.36 2.20
N GLN A 99 7.57 12.52 2.18
CA GLN A 99 8.23 13.44 1.25
C GLN A 99 7.72 13.27 -0.19
N GLU A 100 7.78 14.37 -0.96
CA GLU A 100 7.39 14.39 -2.36
C GLU A 100 8.00 13.21 -3.14
N ASN A 101 7.17 12.60 -3.98
CA ASN A 101 7.55 11.52 -4.90
C ASN A 101 7.89 10.16 -4.26
N TRP A 102 7.38 9.86 -3.05
CA TRP A 102 7.52 8.53 -2.42
C TRP A 102 7.20 7.35 -3.36
N ILE A 103 6.06 7.42 -4.07
CA ILE A 103 5.65 6.37 -5.02
C ILE A 103 6.65 6.25 -6.18
N ASP A 104 7.18 7.36 -6.68
CA ASP A 104 8.23 7.33 -7.70
C ASP A 104 9.52 6.73 -7.15
N GLN A 105 9.87 7.02 -5.90
CA GLN A 105 11.06 6.45 -5.26
C GLN A 105 10.97 4.92 -5.08
N LEU A 106 9.76 4.35 -4.92
CA LEU A 106 9.58 2.88 -4.99
C LEU A 106 10.01 2.32 -6.35
N SER A 107 9.79 3.06 -7.44
CA SER A 107 10.25 2.65 -8.78
C SER A 107 11.77 2.73 -8.97
N LEU A 108 12.46 3.47 -8.10
CA LEU A 108 13.92 3.67 -8.11
C LEU A 108 14.71 2.58 -7.35
N LEU A 109 14.04 1.61 -6.71
CA LEU A 109 14.70 0.47 -6.06
C LEU A 109 15.63 -0.30 -7.03
N SER A 110 16.73 -0.88 -6.52
CA SER A 110 17.70 -1.63 -7.34
C SER A 110 17.09 -2.88 -7.97
N SER A 111 17.75 -3.50 -8.96
CA SER A 111 17.23 -4.69 -9.66
C SER A 111 17.01 -5.91 -8.74
N SER A 112 17.86 -6.09 -7.73
CA SER A 112 17.74 -7.15 -6.71
C SER A 112 16.63 -6.84 -5.69
N GLU A 113 16.50 -5.59 -5.27
CA GLU A 113 15.37 -5.09 -4.45
C GLU A 113 14.05 -5.22 -5.22
N LYS A 114 14.07 -4.96 -6.51
CA LYS A 114 12.93 -5.14 -7.41
C LYS A 114 12.51 -6.60 -7.56
N SER A 115 13.40 -7.59 -7.56
CA SER A 115 12.96 -8.99 -7.70
C SER A 115 12.24 -9.52 -6.46
N LEU A 116 12.78 -9.24 -5.27
CA LEU A 116 12.17 -9.69 -4.01
C LEU A 116 10.98 -8.81 -3.63
N GLY A 117 11.07 -7.50 -3.92
CA GLY A 117 9.98 -6.53 -3.83
C GLY A 117 8.83 -6.87 -4.74
N ARG A 118 9.06 -7.21 -6.01
CA ARG A 118 7.99 -7.61 -6.95
C ARG A 118 7.22 -8.84 -6.47
N LYS A 119 7.88 -9.82 -5.84
CA LYS A 119 7.16 -11.00 -5.32
C LYS A 119 6.22 -10.60 -4.18
N ARG A 120 6.71 -9.81 -3.22
CA ARG A 120 5.91 -9.39 -2.06
C ARG A 120 4.85 -8.34 -2.43
N GLU A 121 5.16 -7.44 -3.35
CA GLU A 121 4.23 -6.52 -3.99
C GLU A 121 3.13 -7.29 -4.71
N HIS A 122 3.47 -8.34 -5.46
CA HIS A 122 2.48 -9.20 -6.11
C HIS A 122 1.56 -9.89 -5.09
N GLU A 123 2.12 -10.51 -4.05
CA GLU A 123 1.35 -11.13 -2.96
C GLU A 123 0.43 -10.12 -2.26
N PHE A 124 0.90 -8.88 -2.07
CA PHE A 124 0.10 -7.80 -1.51
C PHE A 124 -1.02 -7.36 -2.45
N PHE A 125 -0.71 -7.12 -3.72
CA PHE A 125 -1.68 -6.70 -4.75
C PHE A 125 -2.77 -7.75 -4.92
N GLU A 126 -2.41 -9.02 -4.84
CA GLU A 126 -3.36 -10.14 -4.87
C GLU A 126 -4.34 -10.08 -3.69
N LYS A 127 -3.86 -9.79 -2.47
CA LYS A 127 -4.72 -9.63 -1.28
C LYS A 127 -5.68 -8.45 -1.42
N VAL A 128 -5.22 -7.32 -1.94
CA VAL A 128 -6.07 -6.14 -2.17
C VAL A 128 -7.14 -6.47 -3.22
N CYS A 129 -6.75 -7.08 -4.35
CA CYS A 129 -7.70 -7.47 -5.39
C CYS A 129 -8.75 -8.47 -4.85
N LYS A 130 -8.34 -9.47 -4.07
CA LYS A 130 -9.27 -10.41 -3.41
C LYS A 130 -10.27 -9.69 -2.51
N SER A 131 -9.82 -8.67 -1.78
CA SER A 131 -10.70 -7.89 -0.90
C SER A 131 -11.70 -7.05 -1.68
N ILE A 132 -11.30 -6.49 -2.83
CA ILE A 132 -12.23 -5.80 -3.76
C ILE A 132 -13.24 -6.79 -4.37
N VAL A 133 -12.83 -8.02 -4.71
CA VAL A 133 -13.77 -9.05 -5.19
C VAL A 133 -14.82 -9.37 -4.13
N ILE A 134 -14.41 -9.62 -2.89
CA ILE A 134 -15.34 -9.84 -1.76
C ILE A 134 -16.31 -8.66 -1.61
N LEU A 135 -15.79 -7.45 -1.78
CA LEU A 135 -16.61 -6.26 -1.71
C LEU A 135 -17.63 -6.21 -2.85
N LEU A 136 -17.25 -6.53 -4.09
CA LEU A 136 -18.17 -6.63 -5.23
C LEU A 136 -19.23 -7.71 -5.01
N ASP A 137 -18.88 -8.84 -4.39
CA ASP A 137 -19.81 -9.93 -4.04
C ASP A 137 -20.84 -9.53 -2.98
N SER A 138 -20.47 -8.63 -2.06
CA SER A 138 -21.32 -8.22 -0.94
C SER A 138 -22.42 -7.20 -1.30
N GLN A 139 -22.54 -6.82 -2.57
CA GLN A 139 -23.34 -5.67 -3.00
C GLN A 139 -24.54 -6.11 -3.83
N ASP A 140 -25.69 -6.23 -3.16
CA ASP A 140 -26.96 -6.66 -3.77
C ASP A 140 -27.41 -5.79 -4.96
N ILE A 141 -26.94 -4.55 -5.01
CA ILE A 141 -27.23 -3.61 -6.10
C ILE A 141 -26.57 -4.02 -7.43
N ILE A 142 -25.52 -4.85 -7.40
CA ILE A 142 -24.83 -5.33 -8.59
C ILE A 142 -25.52 -6.60 -9.08
N SER A 143 -26.14 -6.55 -10.26
CA SER A 143 -26.78 -7.73 -10.83
C SER A 143 -25.74 -8.79 -11.22
N ASP A 144 -26.02 -10.06 -10.95
CA ASP A 144 -25.18 -11.18 -11.43
C ASP A 144 -24.98 -11.17 -12.96
N LYS A 145 -25.93 -10.60 -13.70
CA LYS A 145 -25.86 -10.46 -15.17
C LYS A 145 -24.81 -9.46 -15.64
N THR A 146 -24.28 -8.64 -14.74
CA THR A 146 -23.18 -7.71 -15.02
C THR A 146 -21.93 -8.47 -15.42
N TRP A 147 -21.71 -9.64 -14.81
CA TRP A 147 -20.48 -10.39 -14.97
C TRP A 147 -20.56 -11.34 -16.16
N THR A 148 -19.51 -11.34 -16.98
CA THR A 148 -19.37 -12.20 -18.18
C THR A 148 -17.97 -12.81 -18.21
N ASP A 149 -17.71 -13.73 -19.14
CA ASP A 149 -16.37 -14.32 -19.33
C ASP A 149 -15.28 -13.25 -19.57
N ASN A 150 -15.67 -12.11 -20.16
CA ASN A 150 -14.76 -11.01 -20.45
C ASN A 150 -14.74 -9.94 -19.35
N LEU A 151 -15.88 -9.70 -18.69
CA LEU A 151 -16.01 -8.77 -17.57
C LEU A 151 -16.19 -9.57 -16.28
N THR A 152 -15.07 -10.06 -15.72
CA THR A 152 -15.07 -10.80 -14.46
C THR A 152 -14.80 -9.89 -13.26
N LYS A 153 -15.20 -10.31 -12.06
CA LYS A 153 -14.95 -9.58 -10.82
C LYS A 153 -13.45 -9.40 -10.57
N GLU A 154 -12.63 -10.39 -10.90
CA GLU A 154 -11.18 -10.35 -10.74
C GLU A 154 -10.54 -9.33 -11.70
N LYS A 155 -11.01 -9.29 -12.96
CA LYS A 155 -10.56 -8.29 -13.93
C LYS A 155 -10.97 -6.88 -13.49
N MET A 156 -12.20 -6.73 -12.98
CA MET A 156 -12.69 -5.46 -12.43
C MET A 156 -11.89 -5.02 -11.20
N ALA A 157 -11.62 -5.92 -10.25
CA ALA A 157 -10.82 -5.61 -9.07
C ALA A 157 -9.40 -5.14 -9.44
N LYS A 158 -8.76 -5.83 -10.39
CA LYS A 158 -7.45 -5.42 -10.92
C LYS A 158 -7.52 -4.06 -11.61
N PHE A 159 -8.56 -3.81 -12.41
CA PHE A 159 -8.77 -2.53 -13.07
C PHE A 159 -8.95 -1.40 -12.05
N ILE A 160 -9.79 -1.60 -11.03
CA ILE A 160 -10.01 -0.61 -9.98
C ILE A 160 -8.69 -0.26 -9.30
N PHE A 161 -7.99 -1.28 -8.80
CA PHE A 161 -6.78 -1.07 -8.02
C PHE A 161 -5.64 -0.46 -8.84
N SER A 162 -5.48 -0.89 -10.10
CA SER A 162 -4.43 -0.37 -10.97
C SER A 162 -4.65 1.11 -11.31
N ASN A 163 -5.89 1.53 -11.54
CA ASN A 163 -6.21 2.94 -11.76
C ASN A 163 -6.04 3.76 -10.48
N MET A 164 -6.45 3.26 -9.32
CA MET A 164 -6.18 3.92 -8.04
C MET A 164 -4.68 4.17 -7.85
N LEU A 165 -3.83 3.16 -8.06
CA LEU A 165 -2.38 3.32 -7.95
C LEU A 165 -1.82 4.37 -8.93
N ALA A 166 -2.32 4.39 -10.18
CA ALA A 166 -1.90 5.36 -11.17
C ALA A 166 -2.29 6.80 -10.77
N MET A 167 -3.50 7.00 -10.26
CA MET A 167 -4.00 8.30 -9.78
C MET A 167 -3.26 8.76 -8.51
N LEU A 168 -3.03 7.87 -7.55
CA LEU A 168 -2.22 8.16 -6.36
C LEU A 168 -0.80 8.58 -6.74
N LYS A 169 -0.21 7.90 -7.73
CA LYS A 169 1.12 8.26 -8.27
C LYS A 169 1.11 9.64 -8.92
N ALA A 170 0.06 9.97 -9.66
CA ALA A 170 -0.13 11.28 -10.26
C ALA A 170 -0.50 12.38 -9.25
N ARG A 171 -0.71 12.04 -7.97
CA ARG A 171 -1.26 12.91 -6.92
C ARG A 171 -2.61 13.52 -7.32
N GLU A 172 -3.43 12.74 -8.00
CA GLU A 172 -4.79 13.14 -8.36
C GLU A 172 -5.67 13.13 -7.10
N GLU A 173 -6.19 14.29 -6.71
CA GLU A 173 -7.09 14.41 -5.55
C GLU A 173 -8.54 14.11 -5.95
N ASP A 174 -8.95 14.49 -7.16
CA ASP A 174 -10.31 14.31 -7.64
C ASP A 174 -10.48 13.02 -8.45
N ILE A 175 -11.12 12.02 -7.85
CA ILE A 175 -11.44 10.75 -8.51
C ILE A 175 -12.88 10.66 -9.00
N THR A 176 -13.62 11.77 -9.08
CA THR A 176 -15.03 11.79 -9.48
C THR A 176 -15.24 11.15 -10.85
N PHE A 177 -14.37 11.46 -11.83
CA PHE A 177 -14.43 10.86 -13.16
C PHE A 177 -14.29 9.33 -13.10
N PHE A 178 -13.33 8.84 -12.32
CA PHE A 178 -13.09 7.41 -12.17
C PHE A 178 -14.30 6.70 -11.54
N ILE A 179 -14.88 7.27 -10.49
CA ILE A 179 -16.08 6.74 -9.86
C ILE A 179 -17.26 6.69 -10.83
N GLU A 180 -17.49 7.75 -11.61
CA GLU A 180 -18.56 7.79 -12.61
C GLU A 180 -18.36 6.78 -13.74
N ALA A 181 -17.11 6.60 -14.18
CA ALA A 181 -16.76 5.56 -15.16
C ALA A 181 -17.05 4.16 -14.62
N LEU A 182 -16.68 3.87 -13.36
CA LEU A 182 -16.97 2.58 -12.72
C LEU A 182 -18.48 2.33 -12.60
N LYS A 183 -19.27 3.34 -12.20
CA LYS A 183 -20.74 3.24 -12.14
C LYS A 183 -21.31 2.83 -13.48
N ARG A 184 -20.82 3.42 -14.57
CA ARG A 184 -21.24 3.06 -15.93
C ARG A 184 -20.83 1.64 -16.29
N ILE A 185 -19.62 1.20 -15.96
CA ILE A 185 -19.22 -0.18 -16.30
C ILE A 185 -20.04 -1.21 -15.50
N ILE A 186 -20.36 -0.93 -14.23
CA ILE A 186 -21.02 -1.88 -13.33
C ILE A 186 -22.55 -1.86 -13.47
N TYR A 187 -23.16 -0.71 -13.78
CA TYR A 187 -24.62 -0.58 -13.83
C TYR A 187 -25.22 -0.41 -15.22
N PHE A 188 -24.39 -0.17 -16.24
CA PHE A 188 -24.93 -0.09 -17.59
C PHE A 188 -25.24 -1.50 -18.09
N LYS A 189 -26.51 -1.71 -18.45
CA LYS A 189 -27.04 -2.96 -18.99
C LYS A 189 -26.79 -3.06 -20.50
#